data_AF-A0A6A3CQZ6-F1
#
_entry.id   AF-A0A6A3CQZ6-F1
#
_cell.length_a   1.000
_cell.length_b   1.000
_cell.length_c   1.000
_cell.angle_alpha   90.00
_cell.angle_beta   90.00
_cell.angle_gamma   90.00
#
_symmetry.space_group_name_H-M   'P 1'
#
loop_
_entity.id
_entity.type
_entity.pdbx_description
1 polymer ?
#
loop_
_entity_poly.entity_id
_entity_poly.type
_entity_poly.pdbx_seq_one_letter_code
_entity_poly.pdbx_strand_id
1 'polypeptide(L)'
;MDLSEVYTESDADKLLVTNIQTKLSIVLELMSKDADVQKILGDVKCAVQDAHDTLSQHSVIGVAKEVHDSNGTCNGQDHHGNGSLTVEEIDVPQGDKVASETVQTISRELTAAISQIHDFVLSLGKESRAVDFSSDSNGLSHKIDEFSVTYNKVLCSNVSLGDFIFDLSTVLAIASEIRFNVLGYNSSVAEINSSECIDKVILPENKVNQNDSSEGRYQNGCAHISIPTSNSEGADDGNMVSEYESKQTSNISMEVLEDLKLEKENLATDLSLCTENLEMTKSQLYETEQLLEEAKSQLASAQKSNSLAETQLKCMAESYRSLETRAKKLETEVIHLREKIETLESELQDEKISHHDASARCKELEDQLKMNGKCSVCSADDNDLKNKQDKELAAAAEKLAECQETIFLLGKQLKALHPQNR
;
A
#
# COMPACT_ATOMS: atom_id res chain seq x y z
N MET A 1 -21.30 16.66 -17.11
CA MET A 1 -21.53 16.69 -15.65
C MET A 1 -20.16 16.67 -15.03
N ASP A 2 -19.78 17.80 -14.46
CA ASP A 2 -18.48 18.08 -13.86
C ASP A 2 -18.55 17.62 -12.40
N LEU A 3 -17.60 16.81 -11.94
CA LEU A 3 -17.49 16.38 -10.54
C LEU A 3 -16.13 16.84 -10.02
N SER A 4 -16.08 18.09 -9.59
CA SER A 4 -15.07 18.56 -8.63
C SER A 4 -15.70 18.53 -7.24
N GLU A 5 -15.45 17.46 -6.49
CA GLU A 5 -15.69 17.46 -5.04
C GLU A 5 -14.57 18.28 -4.39
N VAL A 6 -14.90 19.54 -4.10
CA VAL A 6 -14.10 20.40 -3.24
C VAL A 6 -14.27 19.91 -1.81
N TYR A 7 -13.25 19.24 -1.26
CA TYR A 7 -13.14 19.02 0.18
C TYR A 7 -13.06 20.38 0.87
N THR A 8 -14.09 20.77 1.61
CA THR A 8 -14.06 21.95 2.48
C THR A 8 -13.27 21.58 3.74
N GLU A 9 -11.98 21.92 3.73
CA GLU A 9 -11.07 21.85 4.88
C GLU A 9 -11.61 22.68 6.06
N SER A 10 -11.70 22.07 7.24
CA SER A 10 -12.23 22.72 8.46
C SER A 10 -11.28 23.82 8.94
N ASP A 11 -11.82 24.89 9.54
CA ASP A 11 -11.03 26.02 10.07
C ASP A 11 -10.04 25.58 11.16
N ALA A 12 -10.39 24.53 11.91
CA ALA A 12 -9.51 23.89 12.90
C ALA A 12 -8.31 23.17 12.25
N ASP A 13 -8.50 22.57 11.08
CA ASP A 13 -7.45 21.86 10.34
C ASP A 13 -6.46 22.87 9.73
N LYS A 14 -6.97 24.00 9.20
CA LYS A 14 -6.12 25.12 8.74
C LYS A 14 -5.30 25.75 9.86
N LEU A 15 -5.87 25.91 11.05
CA LEU A 15 -5.15 26.43 12.21
C LEU A 15 -4.04 25.47 12.66
N LEU A 16 -4.28 24.15 12.61
CA LEU A 16 -3.31 23.14 12.97
C LEU A 16 -2.13 23.10 11.98
N VAL A 17 -2.43 23.12 10.68
CA VAL A 17 -1.42 23.13 9.62
C VAL A 17 -0.54 24.38 9.72
N THR A 18 -1.14 25.55 9.94
CA THR A 18 -0.37 26.80 10.06
C THR A 18 0.50 26.85 11.31
N ASN A 19 0.05 26.31 12.45
CA ASN A 19 0.82 26.24 13.70
C ASN A 19 2.00 25.26 13.59
N ILE A 20 1.77 24.07 13.03
CA ILE A 20 2.82 23.10 12.76
C ILE A 20 3.85 23.69 11.80
N GLN A 21 3.41 24.35 10.72
CA GLN A 21 4.31 25.00 9.76
C GLN A 21 5.15 26.11 10.40
N THR A 22 4.57 26.98 11.22
CA THR A 22 5.33 28.05 11.90
C THR A 22 6.36 27.48 12.88
N LYS A 23 5.99 26.45 13.66
CA LYS A 23 6.91 25.81 14.60
C LYS A 23 8.04 25.04 13.89
N LEU A 24 7.74 24.32 12.81
CA LEU A 24 8.76 23.66 11.97
C LEU A 24 9.71 24.67 11.34
N SER A 25 9.19 25.82 10.89
CA SER A 25 10.02 26.88 10.32
C SER A 25 10.99 27.46 11.35
N ILE A 26 10.57 27.64 12.60
CA ILE A 26 11.44 28.07 13.71
C ILE A 26 12.51 27.02 14.02
N VAL A 27 12.12 25.73 14.07
CA VAL A 27 13.07 24.64 14.30
C VAL A 27 14.15 24.61 13.22
N LEU A 28 13.77 24.77 11.95
CA LEU A 28 14.69 24.79 10.80
C LEU A 28 15.59 26.04 10.77
N GLU A 29 15.08 27.19 11.22
CA GLU A 29 15.81 28.46 11.25
C GLU A 29 16.84 28.52 12.40
N LEU A 30 16.60 27.79 13.49
CA LEU A 30 17.52 27.65 14.62
C LEU A 30 18.64 26.61 14.37
N MET A 31 18.71 26.02 13.18
CA MET A 31 19.69 24.97 12.86
C MET A 31 21.04 25.54 12.41
N SER A 32 22.10 25.19 13.13
CA SER A 32 23.49 25.31 12.68
C SER A 32 23.90 24.09 11.84
N LYS A 33 24.90 24.25 10.97
CA LYS A 33 25.38 23.24 9.99
C LYS A 33 25.95 21.94 10.60
N ASP A 34 26.03 21.82 11.93
CA ASP A 34 26.67 20.71 12.65
C ASP A 34 25.74 20.05 13.71
N ALA A 35 24.42 20.22 13.58
CA ALA A 35 23.46 19.68 14.55
C ALA A 35 23.20 18.18 14.34
N ASP A 36 23.26 17.41 15.44
CA ASP A 36 22.95 15.98 15.51
C ASP A 36 21.53 15.69 15.00
N VAL A 37 21.44 14.83 13.98
CA VAL A 37 20.20 14.39 13.33
C VAL A 37 19.20 13.81 14.34
N GLN A 38 19.67 13.17 15.42
CA GLN A 38 18.77 12.68 16.46
C GLN A 38 18.13 13.80 17.29
N LYS A 39 18.87 14.88 17.54
CA LYS A 39 18.34 16.07 18.22
C LYS A 39 17.30 16.77 17.36
N ILE A 40 17.52 16.82 16.05
CA ILE A 40 16.58 17.39 15.07
C ILE A 40 15.26 16.61 15.07
N LEU A 41 15.34 15.28 15.02
CA LEU A 41 14.15 14.43 15.07
C LEU A 41 13.39 14.57 16.40
N GLY A 42 14.12 14.72 17.51
CA GLY A 42 13.55 14.99 18.83
C GLY A 42 12.80 16.32 18.88
N ASP A 43 13.43 17.40 18.43
CA ASP A 43 12.85 18.75 18.45
C ASP A 43 11.59 18.84 17.55
N VAL A 44 11.60 18.15 16.39
CA VAL A 44 10.42 18.03 15.51
C VAL A 44 9.29 17.22 16.17
N LYS A 45 9.61 16.10 16.80
CA LYS A 45 8.61 15.26 17.50
C LYS A 45 7.96 16.02 18.66
N CYS A 46 8.74 16.78 19.42
CA CYS A 46 8.23 17.63 20.50
C CYS A 46 7.31 18.75 19.96
N ALA A 47 7.67 19.41 18.86
CA ALA A 47 6.84 20.47 18.27
C ALA A 47 5.47 19.95 17.78
N VAL A 48 5.44 18.74 17.21
CA VAL A 48 4.19 18.09 16.75
C VAL A 48 3.32 17.66 17.93
N GLN A 49 3.93 17.09 18.99
CA GLN A 49 3.19 16.67 20.18
C GLN A 49 2.58 17.87 20.93
N ASP A 50 3.34 18.96 21.07
CA ASP A 50 2.87 20.18 21.73
C ASP A 50 1.69 20.86 20.99
N ALA A 51 1.71 20.81 19.64
CA ALA A 51 0.58 21.28 18.83
C ALA A 51 -0.68 20.43 19.02
N HIS A 52 -0.52 19.11 19.14
CA HIS A 52 -1.61 18.18 19.41
C HIS A 52 -2.21 18.37 20.82
N ASP A 53 -1.36 18.61 21.81
CA ASP A 53 -1.78 18.79 23.20
C ASP A 53 -2.50 20.13 23.41
N THR A 54 -2.08 21.18 22.69
CA THR A 54 -2.77 22.49 22.67
C THR A 54 -4.20 22.38 22.12
N LEU A 55 -4.42 21.55 21.09
CA LEU A 55 -5.74 21.31 20.51
C LEU A 55 -6.66 20.52 21.45
N SER A 56 -6.09 19.54 22.15
CA SER A 56 -6.83 18.72 23.12
C SER A 56 -7.34 19.56 24.30
N GLN A 57 -6.60 20.59 24.71
CA GLN A 57 -7.04 21.54 25.74
C GLN A 57 -8.14 22.49 25.24
N HIS A 58 -8.11 22.88 23.96
CA HIS A 58 -9.12 23.77 23.37
C HIS A 58 -10.47 23.07 23.13
N SER A 59 -10.47 21.74 22.96
CA SER A 59 -11.67 20.92 22.82
C SER A 59 -12.45 20.75 24.14
N VAL A 60 -11.76 20.79 25.29
CA VAL A 60 -12.36 20.55 26.62
C VAL A 60 -12.99 21.79 27.25
N ILE A 61 -12.69 23.00 26.76
CA ILE A 61 -13.19 24.26 27.33
C ILE A 61 -14.53 24.73 26.69
N GLY A 62 -15.01 24.05 25.64
CA GLY A 62 -16.16 24.51 24.85
C GLY A 62 -17.56 24.02 25.26
N VAL A 63 -17.71 23.02 26.15
CA VAL A 63 -19.04 22.45 26.46
C VAL A 63 -19.17 22.15 27.96
N ALA A 64 -19.24 23.18 28.78
CA ALA A 64 -19.90 23.09 30.08
C ALA A 64 -20.44 24.45 30.54
N LYS A 65 -21.72 24.66 30.19
CA LYS A 65 -22.78 25.10 31.12
C LYS A 65 -22.93 26.60 31.38
N GLU A 66 -23.98 27.15 30.75
CA GLU A 66 -24.73 28.28 31.30
C GLU A 66 -26.24 28.01 31.10
N VAL A 67 -26.93 27.54 32.16
CA VAL A 67 -28.34 27.84 32.44
C VAL A 67 -28.52 27.82 33.98
N HIS A 68 -29.22 28.85 34.43
CA HIS A 68 -29.36 29.42 35.76
C HIS A 68 -30.25 28.68 36.79
N ASP A 69 -29.94 28.96 38.06
CA ASP A 69 -30.80 29.28 39.23
C ASP A 69 -31.71 28.23 39.92
N SER A 70 -31.37 27.83 41.16
CA SER A 70 -31.88 28.45 42.42
C SER A 70 -31.78 27.56 43.68
N ASN A 71 -31.21 28.17 44.73
CA ASN A 71 -31.44 28.07 46.19
C ASN A 71 -31.11 26.82 47.04
N GLY A 72 -30.31 27.04 48.09
CA GLY A 72 -30.20 26.13 49.26
C GLY A 72 -29.01 26.28 50.23
N THR A 73 -28.65 27.50 50.67
CA THR A 73 -28.15 27.92 52.01
C THR A 73 -27.15 27.08 52.88
N CYS A 74 -25.98 27.71 53.18
CA CYS A 74 -25.12 27.72 54.40
C CYS A 74 -24.39 26.42 54.87
N ASN A 75 -23.13 26.41 55.38
CA ASN A 75 -22.29 27.44 56.04
C ASN A 75 -20.80 26.99 56.19
N GLY A 76 -19.86 27.95 56.29
CA GLY A 76 -18.55 27.90 57.01
C GLY A 76 -17.27 27.78 56.13
N GLN A 77 -16.54 28.85 55.76
CA GLN A 77 -15.44 29.58 56.48
C GLN A 77 -14.34 28.68 57.10
N ASP A 78 -13.03 28.94 57.08
CA ASP A 78 -12.14 29.94 56.48
C ASP A 78 -10.68 29.45 56.70
N HIS A 79 -9.76 29.92 55.85
CA HIS A 79 -8.31 30.13 56.01
C HIS A 79 -7.50 29.51 57.18
N HIS A 80 -6.34 28.88 56.87
CA HIS A 80 -5.00 29.47 57.09
C HIS A 80 -3.86 28.55 56.61
N GLY A 81 -2.85 29.15 55.98
CA GLY A 81 -1.64 28.46 55.53
C GLY A 81 -0.62 28.23 56.65
N ASN A 82 0.30 27.30 56.40
CA ASN A 82 1.60 27.29 57.06
C ASN A 82 2.66 26.78 56.09
N GLY A 83 3.69 27.58 55.88
CA GLY A 83 4.87 27.20 55.13
C GLY A 83 6.02 26.80 56.06
N SER A 84 7.00 26.14 55.43
CA SER A 84 8.44 26.29 55.67
C SER A 84 9.20 25.16 56.39
N LEU A 85 10.09 24.55 55.59
CA LEU A 85 11.51 24.25 55.82
C LEU A 85 11.96 23.18 56.83
N THR A 86 12.75 22.22 56.32
CA THR A 86 14.19 21.93 56.62
C THR A 86 14.52 20.58 55.92
N VAL A 87 15.36 20.44 54.88
CA VAL A 87 16.79 20.74 54.58
C VAL A 87 17.78 19.72 55.21
N GLU A 88 18.76 19.33 54.37
CA GLU A 88 19.98 18.48 54.52
C GLU A 88 19.75 16.98 54.21
N GLU A 89 20.09 16.39 53.06
CA GLU A 89 21.27 16.48 52.15
C GLU A 89 22.62 16.18 52.81
N ILE A 90 23.14 14.97 52.58
CA ILE A 90 24.58 14.65 52.55
C ILE A 90 24.85 13.67 51.40
N ASP A 91 25.89 14.02 50.65
CA ASP A 91 26.44 13.45 49.41
C ASP A 91 26.99 12.00 49.44
N VAL A 92 26.75 11.28 48.32
CA VAL A 92 27.68 10.56 47.39
C VAL A 92 28.80 9.68 48.03
N PRO A 93 29.01 8.38 47.66
CA PRO A 93 29.79 8.11 46.43
C PRO A 93 29.69 6.77 45.67
N GLN A 94 30.19 6.87 44.44
CA GLN A 94 30.90 5.90 43.60
C GLN A 94 30.17 4.63 43.13
N GLY A 95 29.94 4.63 41.82
CA GLY A 95 29.70 3.41 41.06
C GLY A 95 30.88 2.46 41.15
N ASP A 96 30.55 1.21 41.45
CA ASP A 96 31.34 0.09 41.01
C ASP A 96 30.44 -1.02 40.47
N LYS A 97 30.99 -1.67 39.48
CA LYS A 97 30.41 -2.60 38.52
C LYS A 97 29.90 -3.86 39.20
N VAL A 98 28.58 -4.03 39.31
CA VAL A 98 27.98 -5.35 39.58
C VAL A 98 27.14 -5.75 38.39
N ALA A 99 27.47 -6.93 37.86
CA ALA A 99 26.81 -7.59 36.76
C ALA A 99 25.29 -7.53 36.93
N SER A 100 24.63 -6.85 35.99
CA SER A 100 23.18 -6.87 35.89
C SER A 100 22.79 -8.29 35.50
N GLU A 101 22.37 -9.10 36.48
CA GLU A 101 21.35 -10.10 36.26
C GLU A 101 20.22 -9.39 35.52
N THR A 102 20.19 -9.56 34.21
CA THR A 102 19.10 -9.08 33.35
C THR A 102 17.84 -9.83 33.75
N VAL A 103 17.17 -9.36 34.80
CA VAL A 103 15.73 -9.51 34.93
C VAL A 103 15.17 -8.85 33.69
N GLN A 104 14.83 -9.66 32.69
CA GLN A 104 14.18 -9.22 31.46
C GLN A 104 12.81 -8.68 31.85
N THR A 105 12.75 -7.39 32.16
CA THR A 105 11.48 -6.67 32.30
C THR A 105 10.87 -6.64 30.90
N ILE A 106 9.98 -7.59 30.62
CA ILE A 106 9.22 -7.65 29.38
C ILE A 106 8.53 -6.30 29.21
N SER A 107 8.79 -5.61 28.10
CA SER A 107 8.16 -4.32 27.84
C SER A 107 6.64 -4.50 27.74
N ARG A 108 5.87 -3.47 28.09
CA ARG A 108 4.40 -3.51 27.99
C ARG A 108 3.90 -3.97 26.62
N GLU A 109 4.60 -3.56 25.56
CA GLU A 109 4.32 -3.96 24.18
C GLU A 109 4.61 -5.44 23.93
N LEU A 110 5.73 -5.95 24.46
CA LEU A 110 6.10 -7.36 24.35
C LEU A 110 5.12 -8.25 25.12
N THR A 111 4.67 -7.83 26.31
CA THR A 111 3.62 -8.53 27.05
C THR A 111 2.32 -8.60 26.24
N ALA A 112 1.90 -7.48 25.64
CA ALA A 112 0.71 -7.45 24.80
C ALA A 112 0.83 -8.37 23.57
N ALA A 113 2.00 -8.38 22.92
CA ALA A 113 2.26 -9.27 21.78
C ALA A 113 2.24 -10.75 22.19
N ILE A 114 2.86 -11.10 23.33
CA ILE A 114 2.86 -12.46 23.87
C ILE A 114 1.42 -12.92 24.19
N SER A 115 0.59 -12.05 24.77
CA SER A 115 -0.84 -12.35 25.01
C SER A 115 -1.64 -12.53 23.72
N GLN A 116 -1.44 -11.68 22.71
CA GLN A 116 -2.12 -11.83 21.42
C GLN A 116 -1.76 -13.14 20.72
N ILE A 117 -0.48 -13.54 20.78
CA ILE A 117 -0.03 -14.83 20.24
C ILE A 117 -0.69 -15.99 20.98
N HIS A 118 -0.81 -15.90 22.31
CA HIS A 118 -1.47 -16.92 23.13
C HIS A 118 -2.96 -17.06 22.78
N ASP A 119 -3.69 -15.94 22.64
CA ASP A 119 -5.10 -15.93 22.24
C ASP A 119 -5.31 -16.56 20.85
N PHE A 120 -4.40 -16.28 19.92
CA PHE A 120 -4.41 -16.89 18.58
C PHE A 120 -4.23 -18.42 18.66
N VAL A 121 -3.25 -18.89 19.43
CA VAL A 121 -2.98 -20.32 19.60
C VAL A 121 -4.17 -21.04 20.27
N LEU A 122 -4.81 -20.42 21.26
CA LEU A 122 -6.03 -20.97 21.86
C LEU A 122 -7.18 -21.06 20.85
N SER A 123 -7.33 -20.06 19.99
CA SER A 123 -8.34 -20.05 18.93
C SER A 123 -8.08 -21.15 17.90
N LEU A 124 -6.81 -21.41 17.56
CA LEU A 124 -6.40 -22.51 16.70
C LEU A 124 -6.79 -23.87 17.29
N GLY A 125 -6.65 -24.05 18.60
CA GLY A 125 -7.07 -25.28 19.30
C GLY A 125 -8.59 -25.50 19.34
N LYS A 126 -9.39 -24.43 19.35
CA LYS A 126 -10.86 -24.53 19.28
C LYS A 126 -11.32 -25.04 17.92
N GLU A 127 -10.69 -24.57 16.85
CA GLU A 127 -10.97 -25.00 15.47
C GLU A 127 -10.59 -26.47 15.24
N SER A 128 -9.49 -26.94 15.83
CA SER A 128 -9.06 -28.35 15.69
C SER A 128 -9.93 -29.36 16.44
N ARG A 129 -10.69 -28.94 17.47
CA ARG A 129 -11.61 -29.81 18.22
C ARG A 129 -12.86 -30.20 17.44
N ALA A 130 -13.14 -29.54 16.32
CA ALA A 130 -14.24 -29.90 15.43
C ALA A 130 -13.91 -31.10 14.52
N VAL A 131 -12.64 -31.53 14.47
CA VAL A 131 -12.14 -32.57 13.58
C VAL A 131 -11.32 -33.56 14.41
N ASP A 132 -12.01 -34.45 15.10
CA ASP A 132 -11.43 -35.46 16.00
C ASP A 132 -10.75 -36.58 15.20
N PHE A 133 -9.45 -36.43 14.92
CA PHE A 133 -8.62 -37.50 14.40
C PHE A 133 -7.25 -37.50 15.09
N SER A 134 -7.16 -38.07 16.28
CA SER A 134 -6.00 -38.88 16.73
C SER A 134 -6.05 -39.06 18.25
N SER A 135 -6.11 -40.32 18.69
CA SER A 135 -5.94 -40.72 20.10
C SER A 135 -4.46 -40.84 20.50
N ASP A 136 -3.54 -40.29 19.72
CA ASP A 136 -2.11 -40.41 19.98
C ASP A 136 -1.63 -39.36 20.98
N SER A 137 -0.74 -39.79 21.87
CA SER A 137 -0.31 -39.11 23.11
C SER A 137 0.37 -37.74 22.92
N ASN A 138 0.41 -37.20 21.71
CA ASN A 138 1.15 -36.01 21.31
C ASN A 138 0.31 -35.01 20.48
N GLY A 139 -1.02 -35.08 20.60
CA GLY A 139 -1.96 -34.25 19.84
C GLY A 139 -1.81 -32.74 20.05
N LEU A 140 -2.32 -31.97 19.09
CA LEU A 140 -2.27 -30.50 19.09
C LEU A 140 -2.84 -29.88 20.38
N SER A 141 -3.91 -30.45 20.94
CA SER A 141 -4.51 -30.00 22.19
C SER A 141 -3.52 -30.04 23.36
N HIS A 142 -2.81 -31.15 23.53
CA HIS A 142 -1.80 -31.32 24.57
C HIS A 142 -0.65 -30.32 24.41
N LYS A 143 -0.21 -30.06 23.17
CA LYS A 143 0.85 -29.07 22.90
C LYS A 143 0.42 -27.63 23.11
N ILE A 144 -0.86 -27.32 22.90
CA ILE A 144 -1.45 -26.02 23.24
C ILE A 144 -1.50 -25.83 24.77
N ASP A 145 -1.80 -26.89 25.52
CA ASP A 145 -1.78 -26.86 26.99
C ASP A 145 -0.35 -26.64 27.52
N GLU A 146 0.65 -27.33 26.96
CA GLU A 146 2.07 -27.16 27.28
C GLU A 146 2.56 -25.73 26.98
N PHE A 147 2.22 -25.22 25.79
CA PHE A 147 2.50 -23.83 25.41
C PHE A 147 1.85 -22.82 26.36
N SER A 148 0.64 -23.09 26.84
CA SER A 148 -0.06 -22.23 27.82
C SER A 148 0.65 -22.20 29.18
N VAL A 149 1.27 -23.30 29.58
CA VAL A 149 2.11 -23.33 30.79
C VAL A 149 3.34 -22.45 30.59
N THR A 150 3.99 -22.51 29.42
CA THR A 150 5.16 -21.69 29.11
C THR A 150 4.83 -20.20 29.01
N TYR A 151 3.70 -19.84 28.40
CA TYR A 151 3.17 -18.47 28.40
C TYR A 151 3.07 -17.87 29.82
N ASN A 152 2.44 -18.60 30.74
CA ASN A 152 2.29 -18.15 32.14
C ASN A 152 3.65 -18.00 32.83
N LYS A 153 4.59 -18.90 32.54
CA LYS A 153 5.95 -18.84 33.11
C LYS A 153 6.75 -17.65 32.57
N VAL A 154 6.59 -17.30 31.30
CA VAL A 154 7.27 -16.15 30.66
C VAL A 154 6.76 -14.83 31.24
N LEU A 155 5.44 -14.70 31.45
CA LEU A 155 4.86 -13.51 32.10
C LEU A 155 5.29 -13.35 33.56
N CYS A 156 5.52 -14.46 34.25
CA CYS A 156 6.05 -14.46 35.62
C CYS A 156 7.60 -14.40 35.67
N SER A 157 8.27 -14.13 34.53
CA SER A 157 9.74 -14.09 34.38
C SER A 157 10.48 -15.36 34.84
N ASN A 158 9.79 -16.51 34.85
CA ASN A 158 10.35 -17.80 35.28
C ASN A 158 11.07 -18.56 34.16
N VAL A 159 10.78 -18.22 32.90
CA VAL A 159 11.24 -18.91 31.69
C VAL A 159 11.58 -17.87 30.62
N SER A 160 12.52 -18.19 29.73
CA SER A 160 12.99 -17.25 28.71
C SER A 160 12.01 -17.10 27.54
N LEU A 161 12.08 -15.98 26.83
CA LEU A 161 11.35 -15.80 25.57
C LEU A 161 11.74 -16.85 24.51
N GLY A 162 12.94 -17.42 24.60
CA GLY A 162 13.40 -18.49 23.70
C GLY A 162 12.54 -19.75 23.81
N ASP A 163 12.18 -20.14 25.04
CA ASP A 163 11.33 -21.31 25.29
C ASP A 163 9.90 -21.07 24.80
N PHE A 164 9.39 -19.84 24.96
CA PHE A 164 8.10 -19.43 24.38
C PHE A 164 8.06 -19.61 22.86
N ILE A 165 9.11 -19.16 22.16
CA ILE A 165 9.22 -19.27 20.70
C ILE A 165 9.36 -20.74 20.28
N PHE A 166 10.12 -21.53 21.04
CA PHE A 166 10.28 -22.97 20.78
C PHE A 166 8.94 -23.72 20.88
N ASP A 167 8.18 -23.47 21.94
CA ASP A 167 6.87 -24.11 22.13
C ASP A 167 5.86 -23.61 21.08
N LEU A 168 5.88 -22.32 20.73
CA LEU A 168 5.06 -21.77 19.65
C LEU A 168 5.36 -22.46 18.31
N SER A 169 6.64 -22.61 17.97
CA SER A 169 7.07 -23.30 16.74
C SER A 169 6.58 -24.74 16.71
N THR A 170 6.61 -25.42 17.85
CA THR A 170 6.12 -26.80 17.97
C THR A 170 4.62 -26.88 17.72
N VAL A 171 3.83 -25.98 18.31
CA VAL A 171 2.38 -25.91 18.10
C VAL A 171 2.05 -25.63 16.63
N LEU A 172 2.71 -24.66 16.00
CA LEU A 172 2.47 -24.29 14.61
C LEU A 172 2.85 -25.41 13.63
N ALA A 173 3.95 -26.13 13.88
CA ALA A 173 4.36 -27.27 13.06
C ALA A 173 3.28 -28.36 13.04
N ILE A 174 2.77 -28.74 14.22
CA ILE A 174 1.70 -29.74 14.36
C ILE A 174 0.40 -29.25 13.73
N ALA A 175 0.04 -27.98 13.96
CA ALA A 175 -1.17 -27.40 13.36
C ALA A 175 -1.10 -27.33 11.83
N SER A 176 0.09 -27.13 11.26
CA SER A 176 0.29 -27.13 9.81
C SER A 176 0.04 -28.52 9.21
N GLU A 177 0.48 -29.59 9.88
CA GLU A 177 0.27 -30.97 9.45
C GLU A 177 -1.22 -31.36 9.45
N ILE A 178 -1.97 -30.88 10.44
CA ILE A 178 -3.42 -31.13 10.55
C ILE A 178 -4.22 -30.42 9.44
N ARG A 179 -3.79 -29.21 9.02
CA ARG A 179 -4.51 -28.40 8.02
C ARG A 179 -4.34 -28.86 6.57
N PHE A 180 -3.36 -29.71 6.24
CA PHE A 180 -3.18 -30.20 4.87
C PHE A 180 -3.93 -31.50 4.54
N ASN A 181 -4.31 -32.30 5.54
CA ASN A 181 -5.03 -33.55 5.30
C ASN A 181 -6.54 -33.38 5.10
N VAL A 182 -7.13 -32.25 5.52
CA VAL A 182 -8.59 -32.02 5.51
C VAL A 182 -9.10 -31.50 4.15
N LEU A 183 -8.24 -30.95 3.28
CA LEU A 183 -8.64 -30.33 2.01
C LEU A 183 -8.23 -31.10 0.74
N GLY A 184 -7.73 -32.33 0.87
CA GLY A 184 -7.45 -33.21 -0.28
C GLY A 184 -6.36 -32.69 -1.24
N TYR A 185 -5.59 -31.67 -0.85
CA TYR A 185 -4.52 -31.12 -1.67
C TYR A 185 -3.19 -31.76 -1.28
N ASN A 186 -2.89 -32.92 -1.88
CA ASN A 186 -1.54 -33.45 -1.89
C ASN A 186 -0.67 -32.46 -2.67
N SER A 187 0.11 -31.64 -1.96
CA SER A 187 1.25 -30.97 -2.60
C SER A 187 2.28 -32.06 -2.91
N SER A 188 2.11 -32.72 -4.07
CA SER A 188 3.22 -33.47 -4.64
C SER A 188 4.26 -32.44 -5.04
N VAL A 189 5.27 -32.31 -4.19
CA VAL A 189 6.55 -31.70 -4.48
C VAL A 189 7.14 -32.42 -5.68
N ALA A 190 6.86 -31.91 -6.87
CA ALA A 190 7.50 -32.32 -8.11
C ALA A 190 7.75 -31.06 -8.94
N GLU A 191 8.98 -30.56 -8.79
CA GLU A 191 9.73 -29.76 -9.77
C GLU A 191 9.14 -28.39 -10.16
N ILE A 192 9.35 -27.41 -9.28
CA ILE A 192 9.38 -26.00 -9.67
C ILE A 192 10.77 -25.70 -10.26
N ASN A 193 10.98 -26.13 -11.50
CA ASN A 193 12.07 -25.65 -12.35
C ASN A 193 11.51 -25.21 -13.70
N SER A 194 10.73 -24.13 -13.70
CA SER A 194 10.55 -23.31 -14.91
C SER A 194 10.19 -21.89 -14.49
N SER A 195 11.21 -21.06 -14.39
CA SER A 195 11.10 -19.61 -14.33
C SER A 195 10.63 -19.10 -15.69
N GLU A 196 9.33 -18.92 -15.87
CA GLU A 196 8.78 -18.01 -16.87
C GLU A 196 7.28 -17.77 -16.59
N CYS A 197 6.94 -16.48 -16.47
CA CYS A 197 5.61 -15.88 -16.37
C CYS A 197 4.49 -16.68 -15.66
N ILE A 198 4.11 -16.21 -14.46
CA ILE A 198 2.79 -16.51 -13.90
C ILE A 198 1.75 -15.70 -14.70
N ASP A 199 1.42 -16.21 -15.88
CA ASP A 199 0.13 -16.02 -16.53
C ASP A 199 -0.65 -17.32 -16.34
N LYS A 200 -1.44 -17.37 -15.26
CA LYS A 200 -2.54 -18.32 -15.03
C LYS A 200 -3.17 -18.04 -13.67
N VAL A 201 -4.02 -17.00 -13.61
CA VAL A 201 -5.10 -17.01 -12.63
C VAL A 201 -6.20 -17.87 -13.24
N ILE A 202 -6.22 -19.16 -12.91
CA ILE A 202 -7.38 -20.01 -13.18
C ILE A 202 -8.45 -19.61 -12.17
N LEU A 203 -9.31 -18.68 -12.57
CA LEU A 203 -10.61 -18.50 -11.91
C LEU A 203 -11.54 -19.59 -12.45
N PRO A 204 -12.30 -20.31 -11.60
CA PRO A 204 -13.37 -21.15 -12.07
C PRO A 204 -14.48 -20.23 -12.61
N GLU A 205 -14.55 -20.09 -13.93
CA GLU A 205 -15.69 -19.47 -14.61
C GLU A 205 -16.95 -20.28 -14.28
N ASN A 206 -17.83 -19.70 -13.46
CA ASN A 206 -19.18 -20.19 -13.28
C ASN A 206 -19.95 -19.95 -14.59
N LYS A 207 -19.99 -20.97 -15.47
CA LYS A 207 -20.83 -20.93 -16.66
C LYS A 207 -22.30 -20.94 -16.24
N VAL A 208 -22.89 -19.75 -16.26
CA VAL A 208 -24.33 -19.56 -16.39
C VAL A 208 -24.75 -20.19 -17.72
N ASN A 209 -25.25 -21.42 -17.65
CA ASN A 209 -25.99 -22.01 -18.77
C ASN A 209 -27.43 -21.48 -18.70
N GLN A 210 -27.69 -20.39 -19.42
CA GLN A 210 -29.00 -20.19 -20.00
C GLN A 210 -29.17 -21.21 -21.13
N ASN A 211 -30.08 -22.16 -20.95
CA ASN A 211 -30.73 -22.86 -22.06
C ASN A 211 -32.18 -23.11 -21.63
N ASP A 212 -33.08 -22.32 -22.19
CA ASP A 212 -34.49 -22.63 -22.26
C ASP A 212 -34.72 -23.92 -23.07
N SER A 213 -35.75 -24.66 -22.66
CA SER A 213 -36.51 -25.61 -23.47
C SER A 213 -35.73 -26.79 -24.10
N SER A 214 -35.70 -27.93 -23.40
CA SER A 214 -35.78 -29.22 -24.08
C SER A 214 -36.44 -30.28 -23.21
N GLU A 215 -37.61 -30.68 -23.68
CA GLU A 215 -38.42 -31.84 -23.35
C GLU A 215 -37.59 -33.10 -23.03
N GLY A 216 -37.55 -33.48 -21.75
CA GLY A 216 -36.95 -34.71 -21.26
C GLY A 216 -37.96 -35.52 -20.46
N ARG A 217 -38.66 -36.43 -21.11
CA ARG A 217 -39.51 -37.44 -20.48
C ARG A 217 -38.67 -38.30 -19.53
N TYR A 218 -39.06 -38.36 -18.26
CA TYR A 218 -38.76 -39.50 -17.39
C TYR A 218 -40.07 -40.05 -16.83
N GLN A 219 -40.41 -41.25 -17.30
CA GLN A 219 -41.40 -42.14 -16.71
C GLN A 219 -40.76 -42.86 -15.52
N ASN A 220 -41.38 -42.74 -14.36
CA ASN A 220 -41.30 -43.67 -13.23
C ASN A 220 -42.53 -43.35 -12.37
N GLY A 221 -43.49 -44.20 -12.06
CA GLY A 221 -43.50 -45.64 -11.87
C GLY A 221 -44.38 -45.91 -10.64
N CYS A 222 -45.62 -45.36 -10.61
CA CYS A 222 -46.57 -45.63 -9.53
C CYS A 222 -47.46 -46.80 -9.93
N ALA A 223 -47.27 -47.94 -9.26
CA ALA A 223 -48.12 -49.10 -9.40
C ALA A 223 -49.57 -48.76 -8.99
N HIS A 224 -50.49 -49.02 -9.91
CA HIS A 224 -51.92 -49.01 -9.66
C HIS A 224 -52.28 -50.11 -8.64
N ILE A 225 -52.79 -49.73 -7.48
CA ILE A 225 -53.65 -50.63 -6.68
C ILE A 225 -55.09 -50.23 -7.01
N SER A 226 -55.69 -51.04 -7.86
CA SER A 226 -57.08 -50.95 -8.27
C SER A 226 -58.00 -51.19 -7.07
N ILE A 227 -58.91 -50.25 -6.81
CA ILE A 227 -60.12 -50.46 -6.01
C ILE A 227 -61.13 -51.17 -6.92
N PRO A 228 -61.66 -52.37 -6.58
CA PRO A 228 -62.87 -52.87 -7.22
C PRO A 228 -64.09 -52.47 -6.41
N THR A 229 -64.76 -51.40 -6.84
CA THR A 229 -66.19 -51.22 -6.58
C THR A 229 -66.95 -52.24 -7.44
N SER A 230 -67.66 -53.17 -6.82
CA SER A 230 -68.67 -53.97 -7.51
C SER A 230 -69.95 -53.97 -6.67
N ASN A 231 -70.92 -53.19 -7.14
CA ASN A 231 -72.33 -53.40 -6.84
C ASN A 231 -72.83 -54.52 -7.76
N SER A 232 -73.51 -55.52 -7.20
CA SER A 232 -74.48 -56.34 -7.93
C SER A 232 -75.64 -56.63 -6.99
N GLU A 233 -76.80 -56.15 -7.40
CA GLU A 233 -78.11 -56.33 -6.78
C GLU A 233 -78.80 -57.55 -7.42
N GLY A 234 -79.56 -58.33 -6.64
CA GLY A 234 -80.65 -59.17 -7.17
C GLY A 234 -80.62 -60.69 -6.90
N ALA A 235 -81.27 -61.07 -5.80
CA ALA A 235 -82.32 -62.12 -5.67
C ALA A 235 -82.01 -63.61 -5.98
N ASP A 236 -82.13 -64.50 -4.98
CA ASP A 236 -83.38 -65.19 -4.59
C ASP A 236 -83.13 -66.59 -3.96
N ASP A 237 -83.95 -66.86 -2.94
CA ASP A 237 -84.44 -68.09 -2.32
C ASP A 237 -83.49 -69.17 -1.73
N GLY A 238 -83.88 -69.65 -0.55
CA GLY A 238 -83.24 -70.78 0.12
C GLY A 238 -83.36 -70.86 1.64
N ASN A 239 -84.58 -70.69 2.17
CA ASN A 239 -85.00 -71.12 3.50
C ASN A 239 -84.31 -72.41 4.01
N MET A 240 -83.62 -72.35 5.16
CA MET A 240 -83.69 -73.40 6.20
C MET A 240 -83.39 -72.82 7.58
N VAL A 241 -84.43 -72.77 8.39
CA VAL A 241 -84.40 -72.73 9.85
C VAL A 241 -83.49 -73.83 10.38
N SER A 242 -82.53 -73.48 11.24
CA SER A 242 -82.01 -74.38 12.26
C SER A 242 -81.68 -73.57 13.51
N GLU A 243 -82.70 -73.42 14.35
CA GLU A 243 -82.50 -73.30 15.79
C GLU A 243 -81.65 -74.49 16.26
N TYR A 244 -80.42 -74.21 16.70
CA TYR A 244 -79.85 -74.94 17.81
C TYR A 244 -79.16 -73.95 18.74
N GLU A 245 -79.73 -73.91 19.94
CA GLU A 245 -79.21 -73.48 21.23
C GLU A 245 -77.75 -73.02 21.29
N SER A 246 -77.61 -71.73 21.60
CA SER A 246 -76.85 -71.22 22.75
C SER A 246 -76.02 -72.26 23.52
N LYS A 247 -74.69 -72.09 23.46
CA LYS A 247 -73.72 -72.16 24.58
C LYS A 247 -72.37 -72.66 24.10
N GLN A 248 -71.62 -71.79 23.45
CA GLN A 248 -70.16 -71.81 23.58
C GLN A 248 -69.57 -70.41 23.50
N THR A 249 -70.10 -69.50 24.32
CA THR A 249 -69.28 -68.43 24.91
C THR A 249 -68.38 -69.07 25.97
N SER A 250 -67.47 -69.96 25.58
CA SER A 250 -66.48 -70.50 26.50
C SER A 250 -65.30 -69.53 26.52
N ASN A 251 -65.31 -68.67 27.54
CA ASN A 251 -64.13 -68.16 28.20
C ASN A 251 -63.16 -67.35 27.32
N ILE A 252 -63.60 -66.20 26.79
CA ILE A 252 -62.66 -65.07 26.81
C ILE A 252 -62.47 -64.78 28.29
N SER A 253 -61.32 -65.18 28.84
CA SER A 253 -60.98 -64.87 30.22
C SER A 253 -61.14 -63.37 30.41
N MET A 254 -61.74 -62.94 31.53
CA MET A 254 -61.82 -61.53 31.90
C MET A 254 -60.44 -60.84 31.81
N GLU A 255 -59.37 -61.62 32.02
CA GLU A 255 -57.97 -61.26 31.83
C GLU A 255 -57.63 -60.84 30.38
N VAL A 256 -58.04 -61.60 29.35
CA VAL A 256 -57.77 -61.29 27.93
C VAL A 256 -58.48 -60.01 27.49
N LEU A 257 -59.67 -59.74 28.03
CA LEU A 257 -60.40 -58.51 27.73
C LEU A 257 -59.77 -57.28 28.39
N GLU A 258 -59.29 -57.40 29.64
CA GLU A 258 -58.53 -56.34 30.31
C GLU A 258 -57.18 -56.12 29.63
N ASP A 259 -56.48 -57.18 29.21
CA ASP A 259 -55.22 -57.08 28.45
C ASP A 259 -55.42 -56.34 27.12
N LEU A 260 -56.47 -56.70 26.35
CA LEU A 260 -56.79 -56.03 25.08
C LEU A 260 -57.16 -54.54 25.28
N LYS A 261 -57.81 -54.23 26.40
CA LYS A 261 -58.16 -52.85 26.77
C LYS A 261 -56.90 -52.05 27.13
N LEU A 262 -55.98 -52.65 27.87
CA LEU A 262 -54.68 -52.05 28.18
C LEU A 262 -53.84 -51.84 26.91
N GLU A 263 -53.83 -52.81 25.99
CA GLU A 263 -53.14 -52.70 24.70
C GLU A 263 -53.75 -51.60 23.83
N LYS A 264 -55.09 -51.47 23.80
CA LYS A 264 -55.77 -50.35 23.13
C LYS A 264 -55.39 -49.00 23.76
N GLU A 265 -55.33 -48.91 25.09
CA GLU A 265 -54.94 -47.68 25.78
C GLU A 265 -53.47 -47.32 25.48
N ASN A 266 -52.56 -48.30 25.49
CA ASN A 266 -51.16 -48.13 25.10
C ASN A 266 -51.01 -47.68 23.62
N LEU A 267 -51.75 -48.30 22.70
CA LEU A 267 -51.73 -47.91 21.29
C LEU A 267 -52.28 -46.49 21.10
N ALA A 268 -53.30 -46.11 21.87
CA ALA A 268 -53.83 -44.75 21.85
C ALA A 268 -52.80 -43.73 22.38
N THR A 269 -52.04 -44.06 23.41
CA THR A 269 -50.94 -43.20 23.90
C THR A 269 -49.81 -43.10 22.89
N ASP A 270 -49.41 -44.20 22.25
CA ASP A 270 -48.38 -44.21 21.22
C ASP A 270 -48.80 -43.40 20.00
N LEU A 271 -50.06 -43.50 19.58
CA LEU A 271 -50.60 -42.70 18.47
C LEU A 271 -50.60 -41.20 18.82
N SER A 272 -50.94 -40.84 20.06
CA SER A 272 -50.86 -39.46 20.53
C SER A 272 -49.43 -38.93 20.49
N LEU A 273 -48.46 -39.70 20.99
CA LEU A 273 -47.03 -39.36 20.97
C LEU A 273 -46.51 -39.21 19.54
N CYS A 274 -46.89 -40.14 18.65
CA CYS A 274 -46.48 -40.10 17.25
C CYS A 274 -47.05 -38.88 16.52
N THR A 275 -48.27 -38.47 16.85
CA THR A 275 -48.91 -37.26 16.30
C THR A 275 -48.19 -35.98 16.77
N GLU A 276 -47.81 -35.90 18.04
CA GLU A 276 -47.05 -34.76 18.58
C GLU A 276 -45.67 -34.64 17.92
N ASN A 277 -44.95 -35.77 17.78
CA ASN A 277 -43.66 -35.80 17.09
C ASN A 277 -43.78 -35.39 15.61
N LEU A 278 -44.88 -35.75 14.94
CA LEU A 278 -45.13 -35.33 13.56
C LEU A 278 -45.32 -33.81 13.44
N GLU A 279 -46.10 -33.19 14.33
CA GLU A 279 -46.27 -31.73 14.33
C GLU A 279 -44.97 -30.99 14.71
N MET A 280 -44.18 -31.55 15.65
CA MET A 280 -42.86 -31.01 15.98
C MET A 280 -41.91 -31.04 14.77
N THR A 281 -41.79 -32.18 14.10
CA THR A 281 -40.91 -32.34 12.94
C THR A 281 -41.36 -31.49 11.75
N LYS A 282 -42.67 -31.32 11.55
CA LYS A 282 -43.22 -30.41 10.54
C LYS A 282 -42.88 -28.94 10.83
N SER A 283 -42.93 -28.53 12.10
CA SER A 283 -42.53 -27.18 12.52
C SER A 283 -41.05 -26.94 12.29
N GLN A 284 -40.21 -27.92 12.63
CA GLN A 284 -38.76 -27.89 12.36
C GLN A 284 -38.47 -27.81 10.86
N LEU A 285 -39.20 -28.59 10.02
CA LEU A 285 -39.03 -28.53 8.58
C LEU A 285 -39.30 -27.12 8.05
N TYR A 286 -40.41 -26.49 8.46
CA TYR A 286 -40.74 -25.13 8.06
C TYR A 286 -39.66 -24.10 8.48
N GLU A 287 -39.14 -24.20 9.69
CA GLU A 287 -38.04 -23.36 10.16
C GLU A 287 -36.77 -23.56 9.31
N THR A 288 -36.42 -24.81 8.99
CA THR A 288 -35.26 -25.10 8.13
C THR A 288 -35.44 -24.61 6.70
N GLU A 289 -36.66 -24.67 6.15
CA GLU A 289 -36.98 -24.11 4.82
C GLU A 289 -36.80 -22.58 4.83
N GLN A 290 -37.23 -21.91 5.89
CA GLN A 290 -37.05 -20.47 6.04
C GLN A 290 -35.58 -20.07 6.13
N LEU A 291 -34.78 -20.79 6.93
CA LEU A 291 -33.34 -20.58 7.03
C LEU A 291 -32.62 -20.86 5.71
N LEU A 292 -33.08 -21.86 4.94
CA LEU A 292 -32.54 -22.17 3.62
C LEU A 292 -32.78 -21.03 2.62
N GLU A 293 -33.98 -20.45 2.61
CA GLU A 293 -34.27 -19.29 1.77
C GLU A 293 -33.47 -18.05 2.18
N GLU A 294 -33.28 -17.83 3.48
CA GLU A 294 -32.41 -16.76 3.98
C GLU A 294 -30.95 -16.97 3.52
N ALA A 295 -30.42 -18.19 3.68
CA ALA A 295 -29.07 -18.53 3.26
C ALA A 295 -28.86 -18.35 1.75
N LYS A 296 -29.85 -18.71 0.92
CA LYS A 296 -29.82 -18.47 -0.54
C LYS A 296 -29.78 -16.98 -0.86
N SER A 297 -30.58 -16.17 -0.15
CA SER A 297 -30.59 -14.70 -0.32
C SER A 297 -29.24 -14.08 0.06
N GLN A 298 -28.66 -14.50 1.19
CA GLN A 298 -27.33 -14.06 1.63
C GLN A 298 -26.25 -14.46 0.63
N LEU A 299 -26.31 -15.68 0.10
CA LEU A 299 -25.37 -16.16 -0.93
C LEU A 299 -25.45 -15.32 -2.21
N ALA A 300 -26.66 -15.02 -2.69
CA ALA A 300 -26.84 -14.16 -3.88
C ALA A 300 -26.30 -12.74 -3.64
N SER A 301 -26.51 -12.17 -2.45
CA SER A 301 -25.95 -10.88 -2.05
C SER A 301 -24.42 -10.90 -2.04
N ALA A 302 -23.82 -11.94 -1.43
CA ALA A 302 -22.38 -12.13 -1.37
C ALA A 302 -21.77 -12.29 -2.77
N GLN A 303 -22.41 -13.06 -3.66
CA GLN A 303 -21.97 -13.20 -5.05
C GLN A 303 -21.97 -11.87 -5.80
N LYS A 304 -23.03 -11.05 -5.63
CA LYS A 304 -23.10 -9.72 -6.23
C LYS A 304 -21.98 -8.81 -5.68
N SER A 305 -21.77 -8.80 -4.37
CA SER A 305 -20.70 -8.02 -3.75
C SER A 305 -19.31 -8.46 -4.24
N ASN A 306 -19.08 -9.77 -4.37
CA ASN A 306 -17.83 -10.31 -4.89
C ASN A 306 -17.60 -9.89 -6.35
N SER A 307 -18.62 -9.96 -7.21
CA SER A 307 -18.50 -9.53 -8.61
C SER A 307 -18.14 -8.04 -8.75
N LEU A 308 -18.62 -7.20 -7.83
CA LEU A 308 -18.27 -5.78 -7.77
C LEU A 308 -16.81 -5.60 -7.35
N ALA A 309 -16.37 -6.31 -6.30
CA ALA A 309 -15.00 -6.26 -5.82
C ALA A 309 -14.00 -6.74 -6.90
N GLU A 310 -14.31 -7.81 -7.64
CA GLU A 310 -13.51 -8.28 -8.76
C GLU A 310 -13.38 -7.23 -9.87
N THR A 311 -14.48 -6.54 -10.19
CA THR A 311 -14.47 -5.45 -11.17
C THR A 311 -13.59 -4.29 -10.70
N GLN A 312 -13.72 -3.89 -9.43
CA GLN A 312 -12.90 -2.84 -8.84
C GLN A 312 -11.40 -3.20 -8.87
N LEU A 313 -11.08 -4.45 -8.53
CA LEU A 313 -9.71 -4.96 -8.57
C LEU A 313 -9.14 -4.92 -9.99
N LYS A 314 -9.94 -5.31 -11.00
CA LYS A 314 -9.54 -5.27 -12.40
C LYS A 314 -9.26 -3.84 -12.88
N CYS A 315 -10.15 -2.90 -12.58
CA CYS A 315 -9.94 -1.48 -12.88
C CYS A 315 -8.66 -0.94 -12.23
N MET A 316 -8.42 -1.31 -10.97
CA MET A 316 -7.21 -0.90 -10.25
C MET A 316 -5.94 -1.49 -10.87
N ALA A 317 -5.96 -2.77 -11.24
CA ALA A 317 -4.85 -3.45 -11.90
C ALA A 317 -4.52 -2.82 -13.28
N GLU A 318 -5.55 -2.50 -14.07
CA GLU A 318 -5.37 -1.83 -15.36
C GLU A 318 -4.81 -0.40 -15.19
N SER A 319 -5.24 0.33 -14.16
CA SER A 319 -4.70 1.65 -13.81
C SER A 319 -3.21 1.57 -13.44
N TYR A 320 -2.82 0.60 -12.61
CA TYR A 320 -1.41 0.36 -12.28
C TYR A 320 -0.58 -0.01 -13.49
N ARG A 321 -1.07 -0.89 -14.38
CA ARG A 321 -0.38 -1.24 -15.63
C ARG A 321 -0.16 -0.02 -16.55
N SER A 322 -1.15 0.86 -16.64
CA SER A 322 -1.05 2.12 -17.39
C SER A 322 0.01 3.04 -16.79
N LEU A 323 0.02 3.19 -15.46
CA LEU A 323 1.00 4.00 -14.74
C LEU A 323 2.42 3.44 -14.91
N GLU A 324 2.59 2.13 -14.80
CA GLU A 324 3.88 1.45 -14.99
C GLU A 324 4.41 1.66 -16.42
N THR A 325 3.55 1.54 -17.43
CA THR A 325 3.92 1.80 -18.83
C THR A 325 4.36 3.26 -19.02
N ARG A 326 3.66 4.21 -18.39
CA ARG A 326 4.03 5.63 -18.42
C ARG A 326 5.36 5.89 -17.70
N ALA A 327 5.61 5.24 -16.57
CA ALA A 327 6.86 5.35 -15.83
C ALA A 327 8.04 4.86 -16.67
N LYS A 328 7.92 3.68 -17.30
CA LYS A 328 8.92 3.14 -18.24
C LYS A 328 9.20 4.10 -19.39
N LYS A 329 8.17 4.68 -20.00
CA LYS A 329 8.34 5.69 -21.06
C LYS A 329 9.09 6.92 -20.57
N LEU A 330 8.78 7.42 -19.37
CA LEU A 330 9.45 8.58 -18.80
C LEU A 330 10.92 8.28 -18.48
N GLU A 331 11.21 7.08 -17.97
CA GLU A 331 12.58 6.63 -17.73
C GLU A 331 13.40 6.61 -19.02
N THR A 332 12.84 6.07 -20.12
CA THR A 332 13.53 6.09 -21.42
C THR A 332 13.77 7.51 -21.94
N GLU A 333 12.82 8.43 -21.72
CA GLU A 333 12.98 9.84 -22.11
C GLU A 333 14.07 10.53 -21.27
N VAL A 334 14.14 10.24 -19.97
CA VAL A 334 15.19 10.77 -19.10
C VAL A 334 16.57 10.30 -19.54
N ILE A 335 16.71 9.02 -19.89
CA ILE A 335 17.97 8.47 -20.43
C ILE A 335 18.33 9.19 -21.73
N HIS A 336 17.40 9.31 -22.66
CA HIS A 336 17.63 10.00 -23.93
C HIS A 336 18.02 11.48 -23.76
N LEU A 337 17.37 12.19 -22.85
CA LEU A 337 17.70 13.58 -22.54
C LEU A 337 19.09 13.73 -21.91
N ARG A 338 19.49 12.78 -21.06
CA ARG A 338 20.85 12.76 -20.48
C ARG A 338 21.91 12.56 -21.56
N GLU A 339 21.71 11.60 -22.47
CA GLU A 339 22.61 11.38 -23.61
C GLU A 339 22.72 12.64 -24.49
N LYS A 340 21.60 13.33 -24.72
CA LYS A 340 21.59 14.60 -25.47
C LYS A 340 22.34 15.71 -24.74
N ILE A 341 22.21 15.81 -23.43
CA ILE A 341 22.95 16.78 -22.61
C ILE A 341 24.45 16.50 -22.71
N GLU A 342 24.87 15.24 -22.53
CA GLU A 342 26.28 14.84 -22.65
C GLU A 342 26.85 15.16 -24.04
N THR A 343 26.07 14.91 -25.09
CA THR A 343 26.44 15.26 -26.48
C THR A 343 26.65 16.76 -26.64
N LEU A 344 25.70 17.58 -26.17
CA LEU A 344 25.79 19.04 -26.24
C LEU A 344 26.93 19.60 -25.38
N GLU A 345 27.22 18.99 -24.25
CA GLU A 345 28.37 19.37 -23.39
C GLU A 345 29.70 19.11 -24.10
N SER A 346 29.82 17.97 -24.80
CA SER A 346 31.00 17.67 -25.63
C SER A 346 31.15 18.68 -26.76
N GLU A 347 30.08 18.94 -27.53
CA GLU A 347 30.09 19.93 -28.62
C GLU A 347 30.46 21.33 -28.12
N LEU A 348 29.92 21.73 -26.96
CA LEU A 348 30.25 23.02 -26.34
C LEU A 348 31.73 23.11 -25.94
N GLN A 349 32.31 22.01 -25.45
CA GLN A 349 33.72 21.97 -25.08
C GLN A 349 34.63 22.03 -26.30
N ASP A 350 34.28 21.33 -27.37
CA ASP A 350 35.00 21.39 -28.64
C ASP A 350 34.95 22.80 -29.24
N GLU A 351 33.79 23.44 -29.22
CA GLU A 351 33.62 24.83 -29.68
C GLU A 351 34.44 25.82 -28.83
N LYS A 352 34.49 25.63 -27.50
CA LYS A 352 35.34 26.46 -26.62
C LYS A 352 36.83 26.33 -26.97
N ILE A 353 37.30 25.11 -27.23
CA ILE A 353 38.69 24.87 -27.65
C ILE A 353 38.95 25.53 -29.00
N SER A 354 38.08 25.30 -29.98
CA SER A 354 38.15 25.92 -31.31
C SER A 354 38.20 27.46 -31.24
N HIS A 355 37.33 28.05 -30.41
CA HIS A 355 37.31 29.49 -30.16
C HIS A 355 38.61 29.99 -29.52
N HIS A 356 39.14 29.26 -28.53
CA HIS A 356 40.42 29.63 -27.91
C HIS A 356 41.57 29.61 -28.92
N ASP A 357 41.65 28.56 -29.75
CA ASP A 357 42.64 28.43 -30.82
C ASP A 357 42.50 29.53 -31.88
N ALA A 358 41.27 29.87 -32.26
CA ALA A 358 41.01 30.98 -33.18
C ALA A 358 41.43 32.32 -32.57
N SER A 359 41.12 32.55 -31.29
CA SER A 359 41.52 33.76 -30.56
C SER A 359 43.05 33.89 -30.46
N ALA A 360 43.74 32.79 -30.16
CA ALA A 360 45.20 32.74 -30.13
C ALA A 360 45.81 33.08 -31.51
N ARG A 361 45.26 32.50 -32.59
CA ARG A 361 45.67 32.81 -33.97
C ARG A 361 45.44 34.28 -34.33
N CYS A 362 44.29 34.85 -33.96
CA CYS A 362 44.01 36.26 -34.19
C CYS A 362 45.01 37.16 -33.47
N LYS A 363 45.34 36.86 -32.20
CA LYS A 363 46.32 37.62 -31.43
C LYS A 363 47.72 37.53 -32.04
N GLU A 364 48.13 36.35 -32.49
CA GLU A 364 49.42 36.18 -33.17
C GLU A 364 49.47 36.98 -34.48
N LEU A 365 48.40 36.97 -35.28
CA LEU A 365 48.31 37.80 -36.49
C LEU A 365 48.35 39.29 -36.17
N GLU A 366 47.66 39.75 -35.13
CA GLU A 366 47.75 41.14 -34.67
C GLU A 366 49.18 41.53 -34.28
N ASP A 367 49.88 40.66 -33.56
CA ASP A 367 51.25 40.90 -33.14
C ASP A 367 52.22 40.88 -34.33
N GLN A 368 52.03 39.97 -35.30
CA GLN A 368 52.76 40.00 -36.58
C GLN A 368 52.52 41.31 -37.35
N LEU A 369 51.28 41.79 -37.42
CA LEU A 369 50.95 43.08 -38.05
C LEU A 369 51.59 44.26 -37.33
N LYS A 370 51.60 44.27 -35.99
CA LYS A 370 52.29 45.31 -35.20
C LYS A 370 53.81 45.27 -35.44
N MET A 371 54.41 44.09 -35.53
CA MET A 371 55.84 43.93 -35.81
C MET A 371 56.19 44.36 -37.25
N ASN A 372 55.38 43.99 -38.24
CA ASN A 372 55.55 44.45 -39.62
C ASN A 372 55.34 45.97 -39.75
N GLY A 373 54.35 46.53 -39.05
CA GLY A 373 54.14 47.98 -38.98
C GLY A 373 55.32 48.74 -38.35
N LYS A 374 55.97 48.16 -37.33
CA LYS A 374 57.21 48.70 -36.74
C LYS A 374 58.43 48.49 -37.65
N CYS A 375 58.47 47.40 -38.42
CA CYS A 375 59.54 47.10 -39.39
C CYS A 375 59.47 47.98 -40.65
N SER A 376 58.31 48.58 -40.96
CA SER A 376 58.20 49.58 -42.04
C SER A 376 59.08 50.83 -41.81
N VAL A 377 59.53 51.07 -40.57
CA VAL A 377 60.52 52.12 -40.25
C VAL A 377 61.94 51.75 -40.71
N CYS A 378 62.18 50.51 -41.13
CA CYS A 378 63.42 50.11 -41.83
C CYS A 378 63.45 50.55 -43.31
N SER A 379 62.58 51.48 -43.72
CA SER A 379 62.65 52.21 -44.99
C SER A 379 63.66 53.38 -44.96
N ALA A 380 64.70 53.27 -44.13
CA ALA A 380 65.81 54.23 -44.16
C ALA A 380 66.56 54.16 -45.50
N ASP A 381 66.74 52.96 -46.07
CA ASP A 381 67.42 52.78 -47.35
C ASP A 381 66.58 53.27 -48.54
N ASP A 382 65.25 53.16 -48.48
CA ASP A 382 64.36 53.62 -49.56
C ASP A 382 64.22 55.15 -49.58
N ASN A 383 64.24 55.80 -48.40
CA ASN A 383 64.31 57.26 -48.30
C ASN A 383 65.68 57.81 -48.72
N ASP A 384 66.79 57.12 -48.42
CA ASP A 384 68.13 57.59 -48.81
C ASP A 384 68.37 57.43 -50.32
N LEU A 385 67.89 56.33 -50.91
CA LEU A 385 67.87 56.16 -52.38
C LEU A 385 67.00 57.21 -53.07
N LYS A 386 65.81 57.49 -52.53
CA LYS A 386 64.91 58.51 -53.09
C LYS A 386 65.49 59.92 -52.96
N ASN A 387 66.08 60.25 -51.82
CA ASN A 387 66.73 61.55 -51.61
C ASN A 387 67.99 61.71 -52.49
N LYS A 388 68.73 60.63 -52.74
CA LYS A 388 69.84 60.62 -53.69
C LYS A 388 69.35 60.81 -55.13
N GLN A 389 68.29 60.12 -55.53
CA GLN A 389 67.66 60.30 -56.84
C GLN A 389 67.13 61.73 -57.03
N ASP A 390 66.46 62.30 -56.03
CA ASP A 390 65.94 63.67 -56.07
C ASP A 390 67.07 64.71 -56.16
N LYS A 391 68.20 64.49 -55.47
CA LYS A 391 69.40 65.33 -55.60
C LYS A 391 70.05 65.23 -56.99
N GLU A 392 70.16 64.03 -57.54
CA GLU A 392 70.68 63.82 -58.90
C GLU A 392 69.76 64.45 -59.95
N LEU A 393 68.43 64.38 -59.76
CA LEU A 393 67.44 65.03 -60.62
C LEU A 393 67.57 66.57 -60.56
N ALA A 394 67.76 67.13 -59.36
CA ALA A 394 67.97 68.56 -59.18
C ALA A 394 69.27 69.03 -59.86
N ALA A 395 70.37 68.28 -59.71
CA ALA A 395 71.63 68.59 -60.38
C ALA A 395 71.51 68.49 -61.92
N ALA A 396 70.76 67.52 -62.44
CA ALA A 396 70.48 67.40 -63.86
C ALA A 396 69.63 68.57 -64.39
N ALA A 397 68.65 69.04 -63.60
CA ALA A 397 67.83 70.21 -63.95
C ALA A 397 68.66 71.50 -63.98
N GLU A 398 69.60 71.67 -63.03
CA GLU A 398 70.54 72.80 -63.01
C GLU A 398 71.45 72.78 -64.25
N LYS A 399 72.04 71.63 -64.58
CA LYS A 399 72.84 71.48 -65.80
C LYS A 399 72.03 71.71 -67.08
N LEU A 400 70.77 71.31 -67.11
CA LEU A 400 69.88 71.59 -68.22
C LEU A 400 69.61 73.10 -68.36
N ALA A 401 69.40 73.81 -67.25
CA ALA A 401 69.21 75.26 -67.26
C ALA A 401 70.46 76.00 -67.76
N GLU A 402 71.66 75.59 -67.31
CA GLU A 402 72.94 76.13 -67.83
C GLU A 402 73.08 75.91 -69.34
N CYS A 403 72.73 74.71 -69.83
CA CYS A 403 72.73 74.40 -71.25
C CYS A 403 71.71 75.24 -72.03
N GLN A 404 70.51 75.43 -71.49
CA GLN A 404 69.46 76.27 -72.10
C GLN A 404 69.91 77.74 -72.18
N GLU A 405 70.55 78.27 -71.14
CA GLU A 405 71.12 79.62 -71.15
C GLU A 405 72.23 79.76 -72.18
N THR A 406 73.10 78.77 -72.29
CA THR A 406 74.16 78.75 -73.30
C THR A 406 73.58 78.72 -74.71
N ILE A 407 72.57 77.87 -74.98
CA ILE A 407 71.86 77.84 -76.26
C ILE A 407 71.19 79.19 -76.56
N PHE A 408 70.57 79.81 -75.57
CA PHE A 408 69.97 81.15 -75.73
C PHE A 408 71.03 82.21 -76.09
N LEU A 409 72.19 82.18 -75.43
CA LEU A 409 73.29 83.10 -75.69
C LEU A 409 73.88 82.90 -77.09
N LEU A 410 74.11 81.65 -77.51
CA LEU A 410 74.51 81.33 -78.88
C LEU A 410 73.44 81.74 -79.90
N GLY A 411 72.16 81.53 -79.60
CA GLY A 411 71.04 81.98 -80.43
C GLY A 411 71.03 83.50 -80.60
N LYS A 412 71.33 84.25 -79.53
CA LYS A 412 71.51 85.71 -79.59
C LYS A 412 72.71 86.11 -80.45
N GLN A 413 73.84 85.41 -80.33
CA GLN A 413 75.03 85.63 -81.17
C GLN A 413 74.76 85.32 -82.65
N LEU A 414 74.07 84.21 -82.95
CA LEU A 414 73.65 83.86 -84.32
C LEU A 414 72.67 84.89 -84.90
N LYS A 415 71.75 85.43 -84.10
CA LYS A 415 70.83 86.49 -84.52
C LYS A 415 71.56 87.82 -84.77
N ALA A 416 72.65 88.08 -84.04
CA ALA A 416 73.54 89.24 -84.27
C ALA A 416 74.45 89.07 -85.50
N LEU A 417 74.75 87.83 -85.90
CA LEU A 417 75.49 87.48 -87.13
C LEU A 417 74.58 87.40 -88.36
N HIS A 418 73.27 87.56 -88.21
CA HIS A 418 72.33 87.63 -89.33
C HIS A 418 72.32 89.05 -89.93
N PRO A 419 72.72 89.23 -91.20
CA PRO A 419 72.59 90.52 -91.86
C PRO A 419 71.10 90.87 -92.05
N GLN A 420 70.70 92.08 -91.67
CA GLN A 420 69.46 92.68 -92.18
C GLN A 420 69.61 92.90 -93.69
N ASN A 421 69.15 91.94 -94.48
CA ASN A 421 68.82 92.10 -95.91
C ASN A 421 67.32 91.81 -96.02
N ARG A 422 66.48 92.85 -96.00
CA ARG A 422 65.84 93.52 -97.14
C ARG A 422 64.70 92.70 -97.76
#